data_AF-A0A6B0YF80-F1
#
_entry.id   AF-A0A6B0YF80-F1
#
_cell.length_a   1.000
_cell.length_b   1.000
_cell.length_c   1.000
_cell.angle_alpha   90.00
_cell.angle_beta   90.00
_cell.angle_gamma   90.00
#
_symmetry.space_group_name_H-M   'P 1'
#
loop_
_entity.id
_entity.type
_entity.pdbx_description
1 polymer ?
#
loop_
_entity_poly.entity_id
_entity_poly.type
_entity_poly.pdbx_seq_one_letter_code
_entity_poly.pdbx_strand_id
1 'polypeptide(L)'
;MADWVFEMNDWLLPMQQWDGIDDDVRGRFYDPNRRHFGPPHASSTAVYCEGLADAAALAREVGDSARTALYERAVDRGMRSLRQLQFRDERDAFYVSRRHRVMGGLRTTVYDNAVRVDSAGHALAAALKVSHPIGFGG
;
A
#
# COMPACT_ATOMS: atom_id res chain seq x y z
N MET A 1 -1.02 17.17 17.30
CA MET A 1 -1.76 16.44 16.24
C MET A 1 -0.79 15.73 15.30
N ALA A 2 0.22 16.41 14.75
CA ALA A 2 1.25 15.78 13.92
C ALA A 2 1.99 14.62 14.64
N ASP A 3 2.36 14.78 15.91
CA ASP A 3 3.06 13.73 16.66
C ASP A 3 2.30 12.41 16.70
N TRP A 4 0.98 12.45 16.85
CA TRP A 4 0.15 11.25 16.87
C TRP A 4 0.04 10.60 15.49
N VAL A 5 -0.05 11.40 14.42
CA VAL A 5 0.00 10.89 13.04
C VAL A 5 1.33 10.17 12.80
N PHE A 6 2.44 10.78 13.23
CA PHE A 6 3.76 10.17 13.09
C PHE A 6 3.91 8.91 13.94
N GLU A 7 3.48 8.92 15.19
CA GLU A 7 3.52 7.73 16.06
C GLU A 7 2.81 6.53 15.42
N MET A 8 1.63 6.74 14.85
CA MET A 8 0.86 5.67 14.22
C MET A 8 1.49 5.16 12.93
N ASN A 9 2.03 6.05 12.11
CA ASN A 9 2.73 5.64 10.89
C ASN A 9 4.09 5.00 11.20
N ASP A 10 4.81 5.48 12.21
CA ASP A 10 6.10 4.93 12.64
C ASP A 10 5.92 3.49 13.18
N TRP A 11 4.84 3.24 13.94
CA TRP A 11 4.48 1.90 14.42
C TRP A 11 4.18 0.90 13.30
N LEU A 12 3.67 1.38 12.16
CA LEU A 12 3.26 0.56 11.02
C LEU A 12 4.45 0.07 10.18
N LEU A 13 5.51 0.86 10.05
CA LEU A 13 6.64 0.59 9.14
C LEU A 13 7.32 -0.77 9.33
N PRO A 14 7.55 -1.27 10.57
CA PRO A 14 8.20 -2.56 10.76
C PRO A 14 7.38 -3.74 10.20
N MET A 15 6.10 -3.53 9.88
CA MET A 15 5.25 -4.54 9.27
C MET A 15 5.41 -4.63 7.74
N GLN A 16 6.12 -3.69 7.12
CA GLN A 16 6.38 -3.75 5.68
C GLN A 16 7.48 -4.77 5.38
N GLN A 17 7.15 -5.78 4.58
CA GLN A 17 8.10 -6.83 4.26
C GLN A 17 9.01 -6.37 3.11
N TRP A 18 10.34 -6.48 3.27
CA TRP A 18 11.30 -6.09 2.24
C TRP A 18 12.42 -7.12 2.05
N ASP A 19 13.21 -7.34 3.10
CA ASP A 19 14.41 -8.19 3.06
C ASP A 19 14.10 -9.65 3.44
N GLY A 20 14.88 -10.60 2.89
CA GLY A 20 14.81 -12.02 3.26
C GLY A 20 13.51 -12.73 2.88
N ILE A 21 12.74 -12.17 1.94
CA ILE A 21 11.44 -12.69 1.48
C ILE A 21 11.38 -12.77 -0.05
N ASP A 22 10.47 -13.62 -0.55
CA ASP A 22 10.20 -13.76 -1.98
C ASP A 22 9.83 -12.44 -2.65
N ASP A 23 10.34 -12.25 -3.88
CA ASP A 23 10.10 -11.04 -4.68
C ASP A 23 8.61 -10.77 -4.89
N ASP A 24 7.80 -11.83 -4.95
CA ASP A 24 6.37 -11.77 -5.18
C ASP A 24 5.59 -11.14 -4.02
N VAL A 25 6.12 -11.20 -2.79
CA VAL A 25 5.47 -10.64 -1.60
C VAL A 25 6.15 -9.38 -1.09
N ARG A 26 7.22 -8.92 -1.76
CA ARG A 26 8.00 -7.76 -1.37
C ARG A 26 7.21 -6.45 -1.48
N GLY A 27 7.20 -5.69 -0.38
CA GLY A 27 6.56 -4.39 -0.26
C GLY A 27 5.17 -4.41 0.39
N ARG A 28 4.56 -5.59 0.55
CA ARG A 28 3.27 -5.71 1.26
C ARG A 28 3.43 -5.43 2.75
N PHE A 29 2.37 -4.96 3.38
CA PHE A 29 2.29 -4.88 4.84
C PHE A 29 1.68 -6.17 5.39
N TYR A 30 2.47 -6.87 6.20
CA TYR A 30 2.05 -8.08 6.91
C TYR A 30 3.07 -8.41 8.00
N ASP A 31 2.59 -8.56 9.23
CA ASP A 31 3.41 -8.98 10.36
C ASP A 31 3.22 -10.49 10.64
N PRO A 32 4.19 -11.36 10.29
CA PRO A 32 4.09 -12.80 10.53
C PRO A 32 4.10 -13.19 12.02
N ASN A 33 4.58 -12.30 12.89
CA ASN A 33 4.62 -12.49 14.34
C ASN A 33 3.30 -12.08 15.02
N ARG A 34 2.46 -11.28 14.34
CA ARG A 34 1.17 -10.81 14.86
C ARG A 34 0.01 -11.30 13.99
N ARG A 35 -0.07 -12.62 13.81
CA ARG A 35 -1.09 -13.28 12.96
C ARG A 35 -2.55 -12.98 13.33
N HIS A 36 -2.81 -12.54 14.57
CA HIS A 36 -4.15 -12.15 15.02
C HIS A 36 -4.70 -10.91 14.31
N PHE A 37 -3.85 -10.11 13.65
CA PHE A 37 -4.29 -9.01 12.78
C PHE A 37 -4.86 -9.46 11.43
N GLY A 38 -4.84 -10.76 11.16
CA GLY A 38 -5.38 -11.35 9.95
C GLY A 38 -4.31 -11.69 8.91
N PRO A 39 -4.73 -12.33 7.80
CA PRO A 39 -3.83 -12.69 6.71
C PRO A 39 -3.36 -11.45 5.93
N PRO A 40 -2.27 -11.56 5.14
CA PRO A 40 -1.88 -10.49 4.23
C PRO A 40 -3.02 -10.18 3.24
N HIS A 41 -3.26 -8.90 2.98
CA HIS A 41 -4.37 -8.46 2.13
C HIS A 41 -4.02 -7.15 1.39
N ALA A 42 -4.34 -7.08 0.09
CA ALA A 42 -4.07 -5.91 -0.75
C ALA A 42 -4.72 -4.64 -0.19
N SER A 43 -5.99 -4.71 0.22
CA SER A 43 -6.68 -3.60 0.93
C SER A 43 -5.88 -3.03 2.10
N SER A 44 -5.32 -3.87 2.99
CA SER A 44 -4.48 -3.38 4.10
C SER A 44 -3.26 -2.61 3.59
N THR A 45 -2.53 -3.19 2.62
CA THR A 45 -1.37 -2.51 2.01
C THR A 45 -1.78 -1.18 1.35
N ALA A 46 -2.92 -1.13 0.67
CA ALA A 46 -3.44 0.06 0.00
C ALA A 46 -3.83 1.16 0.99
N VAL A 47 -4.60 0.83 2.04
CA VAL A 47 -5.00 1.77 3.10
C VAL A 47 -3.79 2.34 3.82
N TYR A 48 -2.79 1.49 4.11
CA TYR A 48 -1.55 1.91 4.74
C TYR A 48 -0.72 2.84 3.85
N CYS A 49 -0.64 2.55 2.54
CA CYS A 49 0.00 3.49 1.60
C CYS A 49 -0.74 4.82 1.54
N GLU A 50 -2.07 4.81 1.61
CA GLU A 50 -2.87 6.03 1.63
C GLU A 50 -2.56 6.90 2.86
N GLY A 51 -2.50 6.30 4.05
CA GLY A 51 -2.15 7.00 5.29
C GLY A 51 -0.70 7.49 5.31
N LEU A 52 0.24 6.68 4.80
CA LEU A 52 1.65 7.05 4.69
C LEU A 52 1.87 8.21 3.70
N ALA A 53 1.06 8.31 2.64
CA ALA A 53 1.11 9.43 1.71
C ALA A 53 0.70 10.74 2.40
N ASP A 54 -0.36 10.72 3.22
CA ASP A 54 -0.76 11.88 4.02
C ASP A 54 0.30 12.23 5.07
N ALA A 55 0.87 11.22 5.75
CA ALA A 55 1.93 11.42 6.73
C ALA A 55 3.21 12.01 6.10
N ALA A 56 3.57 11.59 4.88
CA ALA A 56 4.69 12.16 4.13
C ALA A 56 4.45 13.62 3.76
N ALA A 57 3.22 13.97 3.36
CA ALA A 57 2.85 15.35 3.09
C ALA A 57 2.94 16.21 4.36
N LEU A 58 2.46 15.72 5.50
CA LEU A 58 2.55 16.42 6.79
C LEU A 58 4.01 16.58 7.25
N ALA A 59 4.81 15.52 7.13
CA ALA A 59 6.23 15.54 7.48
C ALA A 59 7.00 16.59 6.67
N ARG A 60 6.70 16.73 5.37
CA ARG A 60 7.27 17.79 4.54
C ARG A 60 6.93 19.17 5.05
N GLU A 61 5.67 19.39 5.40
CA GLU A 61 5.18 20.71 5.80
C GLU A 61 5.82 21.19 7.10
N VAL A 62 6.02 20.29 8.06
CA VAL A 62 6.69 20.60 9.34
C VAL A 62 8.23 20.53 9.26
N GLY A 63 8.80 20.23 8.08
CA GLY A 63 10.24 20.17 7.85
C GLY A 63 10.94 18.89 8.36
N ASP A 64 10.21 17.80 8.65
CA ASP A 64 10.78 16.51 9.04
C ASP A 64 11.19 15.70 7.80
N SER A 65 12.40 15.99 7.30
CA SER A 65 12.94 15.34 6.10
C SER A 65 13.21 13.84 6.29
N ALA A 66 13.50 13.41 7.53
CA ALA A 66 13.79 12.01 7.83
C ALA A 66 12.53 11.16 7.69
N ARG A 67 11.42 11.59 8.30
CA ARG A 67 10.12 10.92 8.15
C ARG A 67 9.58 11.02 6.74
N THR A 68 9.75 12.16 6.08
CA THR A 68 9.36 12.32 4.66
C THR A 68 9.96 11.21 3.80
N ALA A 69 11.28 11.09 3.78
CA ALA A 69 11.97 10.11 2.93
C ALA A 69 11.61 8.66 3.29
N LEU A 70 11.37 8.40 4.57
CA LEU A 70 11.04 7.08 5.07
C LEU A 70 9.60 6.68 4.71
N TYR A 71 8.62 7.58 4.82
CA TYR A 71 7.24 7.33 4.43
C TYR A 71 7.09 7.21 2.92
N GLU A 72 7.75 8.07 2.13
CA GLU A 72 7.74 7.96 0.67
C GLU A 72 8.32 6.63 0.20
N ARG A 73 9.44 6.19 0.78
CA ARG A 73 10.01 4.87 0.47
C ARG A 73 9.04 3.75 0.80
N ALA A 74 8.34 3.83 1.93
CA ALA A 74 7.35 2.83 2.30
C ALA A 74 6.18 2.81 1.30
N VAL A 75 5.70 3.97 0.85
CA VAL A 75 4.66 4.05 -0.19
C VAL A 75 5.15 3.44 -1.50
N ASP A 76 6.35 3.78 -1.98
CA ASP A 76 6.92 3.21 -3.21
C ASP A 76 6.96 1.68 -3.18
N ARG A 77 7.41 1.11 -2.06
CA ARG A 77 7.45 -0.34 -1.84
C ARG A 77 6.05 -0.95 -1.85
N GLY A 78 5.08 -0.31 -1.20
CA GLY A 78 3.69 -0.76 -1.18
C GLY A 78 3.04 -0.68 -2.56
N MET A 79 3.27 0.41 -3.30
CA MET A 79 2.76 0.59 -4.66
C MET A 79 3.36 -0.43 -5.63
N ARG A 80 4.64 -0.79 -5.49
CA ARG A 80 5.24 -1.94 -6.21
C ARG A 80 4.43 -3.21 -5.94
N SER A 81 4.18 -3.53 -4.67
CA SER A 81 3.43 -4.73 -4.29
C SER A 81 2.01 -4.73 -4.88
N LEU A 82 1.29 -3.61 -4.78
CA LEU A 82 -0.07 -3.47 -5.30
C LEU A 82 -0.10 -3.62 -6.83
N ARG A 83 0.84 -3.00 -7.53
CA ARG A 83 0.97 -3.10 -9.00
C ARG A 83 1.17 -4.54 -9.46
N GLN A 84 1.90 -5.35 -8.70
CA GLN A 84 2.10 -6.76 -9.02
C GLN A 84 0.80 -7.57 -8.90
N LEU A 85 -0.09 -7.19 -7.99
CA LEU A 85 -1.38 -7.85 -7.79
C LEU A 85 -2.44 -7.44 -8.82
N GLN A 86 -2.19 -6.41 -9.63
CA GLN A 86 -3.14 -5.92 -10.61
C GLN A 86 -3.32 -6.91 -11.77
N PHE A 87 -4.56 -7.05 -12.24
CA PHE A 87 -4.86 -7.66 -13.53
C PHE A 87 -4.66 -6.63 -14.64
N ARG A 88 -3.50 -6.65 -15.31
CA ARG A 88 -3.13 -5.62 -16.30
C ARG A 88 -3.46 -6.01 -17.72
N ASP A 89 -3.30 -7.28 -18.05
CA ASP A 89 -3.65 -7.83 -19.36
C ASP A 89 -4.24 -9.25 -19.28
N GLU A 90 -4.60 -9.82 -20.41
CA GLU A 90 -5.23 -11.14 -20.47
C GLU A 90 -4.35 -12.27 -19.94
N ARG A 91 -3.02 -12.11 -19.98
CA ARG A 91 -2.07 -13.10 -19.44
C ARG A 91 -2.18 -13.12 -17.93
N ASP A 92 -2.38 -11.97 -17.28
CA ASP A 92 -2.62 -11.91 -15.83
C ASP A 92 -3.94 -12.60 -15.43
N ALA A 93 -4.91 -12.67 -16.35
CA ALA A 93 -6.24 -13.23 -16.11
C ALA A 93 -6.46 -14.61 -16.76
N PHE A 94 -5.42 -15.31 -17.22
CA PHE A 94 -5.58 -16.52 -18.03
C PHE A 94 -6.40 -17.62 -17.33
N TYR A 95 -6.28 -17.72 -15.99
CA TYR A 95 -6.96 -18.67 -15.11
C TYR A 95 -8.33 -18.18 -14.59
N VAL A 96 -8.73 -16.94 -14.89
CA VAL A 96 -10.01 -16.37 -14.41
C VAL A 96 -11.10 -16.61 -15.45
N SER A 97 -12.26 -17.12 -15.03
CA SER A 97 -13.39 -17.42 -15.92
C SER A 97 -14.04 -16.18 -16.53
N ARG A 98 -14.09 -15.06 -15.81
CA ARG A 98 -14.69 -13.79 -16.24
C ARG A 98 -13.64 -12.69 -16.37
N ARG A 99 -12.68 -12.86 -17.29
CA ARG A 99 -11.50 -11.99 -17.46
C ARG A 99 -11.83 -10.49 -17.51
N HIS A 100 -12.82 -10.11 -18.33
CA HIS A 100 -13.22 -8.71 -18.50
C HIS A 100 -13.69 -8.01 -17.21
N ARG A 101 -14.12 -8.76 -16.18
CA ARG A 101 -14.63 -8.18 -14.93
C ARG A 101 -13.55 -7.84 -13.92
N VAL A 102 -12.36 -8.42 -14.07
CA VAL A 102 -11.26 -8.25 -13.09
C VAL A 102 -10.20 -7.28 -13.58
N MET A 103 -10.22 -6.91 -14.86
CA MET A 103 -9.24 -6.00 -15.47
C MET A 103 -9.14 -4.67 -14.70
N GLY A 104 -7.91 -4.26 -14.41
CA GLY A 104 -7.61 -3.08 -13.59
C GLY A 104 -7.76 -3.29 -12.09
N GLY A 105 -8.48 -4.33 -11.65
CA GLY A 105 -8.64 -4.71 -10.25
C GLY A 105 -7.37 -5.33 -9.65
N LEU A 106 -7.35 -5.41 -8.32
CA LEU A 106 -6.26 -5.99 -7.55
C LEU A 106 -6.72 -7.33 -6.94
N ARG A 107 -5.87 -8.35 -7.06
CA ARG A 107 -6.00 -9.60 -6.30
C ARG A 107 -5.84 -9.32 -4.81
N THR A 108 -6.50 -10.10 -3.96
CA THR A 108 -6.32 -10.03 -2.51
C THR A 108 -4.89 -10.33 -2.10
N THR A 109 -4.29 -11.38 -2.67
CA THR A 109 -2.87 -11.75 -2.49
C THR A 109 -2.32 -12.41 -3.76
N VAL A 110 -1.05 -12.80 -3.77
CA VAL A 110 -0.43 -13.56 -4.88
C VAL A 110 -1.06 -14.95 -5.11
N TYR A 111 -1.75 -15.50 -4.10
CA TYR A 111 -2.38 -16.83 -4.14
C TYR A 111 -3.90 -16.77 -3.95
N ASP A 112 -4.50 -15.58 -3.85
CA ASP A 112 -5.95 -15.38 -3.75
C ASP A 112 -6.41 -14.33 -4.76
N ASN A 113 -7.16 -14.80 -5.76
CA ASN A 113 -7.65 -14.02 -6.88
C ASN A 113 -8.96 -13.29 -6.61
N ALA A 114 -9.50 -13.34 -5.38
CA ALA A 114 -10.62 -12.49 -5.00
C ALA A 114 -10.27 -11.01 -5.25
N VAL A 115 -11.26 -10.25 -5.73
CA VAL A 115 -11.11 -8.83 -6.04
C VAL A 115 -12.12 -8.07 -5.19
N ARG A 116 -11.66 -7.00 -4.56
CA ARG A 116 -12.51 -6.05 -3.84
C ARG A 116 -12.27 -4.63 -4.34
N VAL A 117 -13.35 -3.88 -4.49
CA VAL A 117 -13.32 -2.51 -5.03
C VAL A 117 -12.55 -1.54 -4.12
N ASP A 118 -12.61 -1.74 -2.79
CA ASP A 118 -11.90 -0.91 -1.82
C ASP A 118 -10.38 -1.00 -1.98
N SER A 119 -9.84 -2.20 -2.25
CA SER A 119 -8.39 -2.37 -2.50
C SER A 119 -7.89 -1.47 -3.62
N ALA A 120 -8.61 -1.41 -4.74
CA ALA A 120 -8.25 -0.56 -5.88
C ALA A 120 -8.51 0.93 -5.58
N GLY A 121 -9.61 1.24 -4.88
CA GLY A 121 -9.94 2.60 -4.46
C GLY A 121 -8.85 3.24 -3.58
N HIS A 122 -8.42 2.54 -2.54
CA HIS A 122 -7.36 3.01 -1.64
C HIS A 122 -6.00 3.10 -2.37
N ALA A 123 -5.69 2.16 -3.26
CA ALA A 123 -4.44 2.20 -4.02
C ALA A 123 -4.40 3.40 -4.96
N LEU A 124 -5.52 3.71 -5.61
CA LEU A 124 -5.66 4.91 -6.45
C LEU A 124 -5.57 6.18 -5.60
N ALA A 125 -6.23 6.22 -4.45
CA ALA A 125 -6.16 7.35 -3.52
C ALA A 125 -4.71 7.62 -3.06
N ALA A 126 -3.97 6.58 -2.68
CA ALA A 126 -2.56 6.68 -2.33
C ALA A 126 -1.73 7.25 -3.49
N ALA A 127 -1.90 6.73 -4.71
CA ALA A 127 -1.20 7.23 -5.90
C ALA A 127 -1.52 8.70 -6.22
N LEU A 128 -2.78 9.11 -6.05
CA LEU A 128 -3.20 10.50 -6.22
C LEU A 128 -2.58 11.40 -5.16
N LYS A 129 -2.53 10.99 -3.89
CA LYS A 129 -1.92 11.76 -2.80
C LYS A 129 -0.40 11.90 -2.94
N VAL A 130 0.28 10.89 -3.48
CA VAL A 130 1.72 11.00 -3.79
C VAL A 130 1.96 11.99 -4.93
N SER A 131 1.15 11.93 -5.99
CA SER A 131 1.31 12.80 -7.17
C SER A 131 0.79 14.21 -6.97
N HIS A 132 -0.20 14.39 -6.10
CA HIS A 132 -0.86 15.64 -5.76
C HIS A 132 -1.04 15.71 -4.23
N PRO A 133 0.05 15.99 -3.48
CA PRO A 133 -0.02 16.05 -2.02
C PRO A 133 -1.04 17.07 -1.53
N ILE A 134 -1.79 16.70 -0.50
CA ILE A 134 -2.66 17.63 0.21
C ILE A 134 -1.80 18.64 0.97
N GLY A 135 -2.20 19.91 0.95
CA GLY A 135 -1.64 20.93 1.84
C GLY A 135 -2.41 20.97 3.16
N PHE A 136 -1.71 20.99 4.29
CA PHE A 136 -2.33 21.16 5.60
C PHE A 136 -2.22 22.65 5.99
N GLY A 137 -2.93 23.53 5.27
CA GLY A 137 -2.81 24.99 5.45
C GLY A 137 -2.64 25.44 6.92
N GLY A 138 -1.66 26.33 7.14
CA GLY A 138 -1.32 26.89 8.47
C GLY A 138 -2.31 27.91 9.00
#